data_AF-A0A1B0BJ72-F1
#
_entry.id   AF-A0A1B0BJ72-F1
#
_cell.length_a   1.000
_cell.length_b   1.000
_cell.length_c   1.000
_cell.angle_alpha   90.00
_cell.angle_beta   90.00
_cell.angle_gamma   90.00
#
_symmetry.space_group_name_H-M   'P 1'
#
loop_
_entity.id
_entity.type
_entity.pdbx_description
1 polymer ?
#
loop_
_entity_poly.entity_id
_entity_poly.type
_entity_poly.pdbx_seq_one_letter_code
_entity_poly.pdbx_strand_id
1 'polypeptide(L)' 'MCLLFQFMSPGYLSEALVSFYALVHRTNHRKHERKPLNEAHLLQIAAHIAAGMVYLSKRKFVHRDLATRNCT' A
#
# COMPACT_ATOMS: atom_id res chain seq x y z
N MET A 1 -26.71 8.53 0.35
CA MET A 1 -25.70 9.13 -0.54
C MET A 1 -24.57 8.13 -0.73
N CYS A 2 -24.19 7.78 -1.95
CA CYS A 2 -23.08 6.87 -2.22
C CYS A 2 -21.94 7.62 -2.92
N LEU A 3 -20.70 7.19 -2.68
CA LEU A 3 -19.51 7.66 -3.38
C LEU A 3 -18.93 6.49 -4.18
N LEU A 4 -18.58 6.75 -5.43
CA LEU A 4 -17.93 5.77 -6.30
C LEU A 4 -16.46 6.15 -6.46
N PHE A 5 -15.57 5.17 -6.23
CA PHE A 5 -14.13 5.33 -6.34
C PHE A 5 -13.55 4.27 -7.28
N GLN A 6 -12.31 4.48 -7.73
CA GLN A 6 -11.58 3.46 -8.47
C GLN A 6 -11.39 2.21 -7.60
N PHE A 7 -11.67 1.03 -8.17
CA PHE A 7 -11.38 -0.23 -7.50
C PHE A 7 -9.87 -0.50 -7.50
N MET A 8 -9.29 -0.68 -6.31
CA MET A 8 -7.88 -1.01 -6.13
C MET A 8 -7.77 -2.47 -5.71
N SER A 9 -7.38 -3.31 -6.66
CA SER A 9 -7.43 -4.78 -6.56
C SER A 9 -6.67 -5.40 -5.36
N PRO A 10 -5.58 -4.81 -4.83
CA PRO A 10 -4.92 -5.34 -3.63
C PRO A 10 -5.64 -5.05 -2.31
N GLY A 11 -6.60 -4.11 -2.29
CA GLY A 11 -7.12 -3.53 -1.05
C GLY A 11 -6.15 -2.51 -0.45
N TYR A 12 -6.21 -2.29 0.87
CA TYR A 12 -5.30 -1.33 1.50
C TYR A 12 -3.86 -1.88 1.62
N LEU A 13 -2.91 -0.96 1.65
CA LEU A 13 -1.48 -1.27 1.73
C LEU A 13 -1.12 -1.99 3.04
N SER A 14 -1.84 -1.75 4.15
CA SER A 14 -1.64 -2.48 5.41
C SER A 14 -1.79 -3.99 5.23
N GLU A 15 -2.85 -4.44 4.56
CA GLU A 15 -3.18 -5.85 4.34
C GLU A 15 -2.17 -6.49 3.39
N ALA A 16 -1.74 -5.75 2.37
CA ALA A 16 -0.71 -6.20 1.44
C ALA A 16 0.63 -6.42 2.15
N LEU A 17 1.03 -5.50 3.01
CA LEU A 17 2.28 -5.60 3.78
C LEU A 17 2.22 -6.75 4.80
N VAL A 18 1.12 -6.91 5.54
CA VAL A 18 0.93 -8.02 6.49
C VAL A 18 0.99 -9.37 5.75
N SER A 19 0.33 -9.48 4.61
CA SER A 19 0.36 -10.69 3.78
C SER A 19 1.78 -11.03 3.32
N PHE A 20 2.59 -10.01 3.01
CA PHE A 20 3.98 -10.17 2.65
C PHE A 20 4.85 -10.65 3.81
N TYR A 21 4.76 -10.02 4.99
CA TYR A 21 5.50 -10.47 6.17
C TYR A 21 5.14 -11.92 6.52
N ALA A 22 3.86 -12.28 6.43
CA ALA A 22 3.42 -13.66 6.63
C ALA A 22 4.01 -14.64 5.60
N LEU A 23 4.22 -14.22 4.35
CA LEU A 23 4.86 -15.03 3.31
C LEU A 23 6.34 -15.27 3.60
N VAL A 24 7.07 -14.23 4.03
CA VAL A 24 8.51 -14.31 4.33
C VAL A 24 8.78 -15.20 5.55
N HIS A 25 7.90 -15.17 6.55
CA HIS A 25 8.10 -15.89 7.81
C HIS A 25 7.44 -17.28 7.88
N ARG A 26 6.68 -17.72 6.85
CA ARG A 26 6.13 -19.08 6.79
C ARG A 26 7.09 -20.04 6.09
N THR A 27 7.53 -21.08 6.81
CA THR A 27 8.41 -22.13 6.31
C THR A 27 7.72 -23.23 5.50
N ASN A 28 6.39 -23.28 5.42
CA ASN A 28 5.71 -24.36 4.69
C ASN A 28 4.34 -23.97 4.08
N HIS A 29 4.25 -24.23 2.77
CA HIS A 29 3.08 -24.58 1.97
C HIS A 29 1.82 -23.69 2.07
N ARG A 30 1.73 -22.73 1.13
CA ARG A 30 0.70 -22.70 0.08
C ARG A 30 1.17 -21.73 -1.02
N LYS A 31 1.56 -22.30 -2.16
CA LYS A 31 1.88 -21.56 -3.39
C LYS A 31 0.61 -20.81 -3.82
N HIS A 32 0.47 -19.56 -3.44
CA HIS A 32 -0.16 -18.59 -4.30
C HIS A 32 0.97 -17.72 -4.86
N GLU A 33 0.99 -17.56 -6.18
CA GLU A 33 2.04 -17.06 -7.06
C GLU A 33 2.55 -15.63 -6.82
N ARG A 34 2.41 -15.09 -5.60
CA ARG A 34 2.90 -13.75 -5.27
C ARG A 34 4.36 -13.83 -4.85
N LYS A 35 5.24 -13.35 -5.72
CA LYS A 35 6.64 -13.12 -5.36
C LYS A 35 6.71 -12.19 -4.14
N PRO A 36 7.60 -12.48 -3.18
CA PRO A 36 7.85 -11.57 -2.07
C PRO A 36 8.22 -10.16 -2.58
N LEU A 37 7.69 -9.11 -1.94
CA LEU A 37 8.18 -7.76 -2.12
C LEU A 37 9.66 -7.72 -1.74
N ASN A 38 10.50 -7.11 -2.57
CA ASN A 38 11.87 -6.83 -2.20
C ASN A 38 11.98 -5.37 -1.73
N GLU A 39 13.17 -4.98 -1.28
CA GLU A 39 13.44 -3.61 -0.82
C GLU A 39 13.11 -2.56 -1.89
N ALA A 40 13.42 -2.84 -3.16
CA ALA A 40 13.11 -1.94 -4.27
C ALA A 40 11.61 -1.66 -4.42
N HIS A 41 10.76 -2.68 -4.27
CA HIS A 41 9.31 -2.49 -4.29
C HIS A 41 8.82 -1.63 -3.11
N LEU A 42 9.38 -1.82 -1.92
CA LEU A 42 9.01 -1.03 -0.74
C LEU A 42 9.39 0.45 -0.93
N LEU A 43 10.57 0.71 -1.47
CA LEU A 43 11.01 2.07 -1.82
C LEU A 43 10.11 2.71 -2.88
N GLN A 44 9.70 1.94 -3.89
CA GLN A 44 8.80 2.44 -4.93
C GLN A 44 7.41 2.79 -4.37
N ILE A 45 6.86 1.95 -3.48
CA ILE A 45 5.59 2.25 -2.78
C ILE A 45 5.71 3.54 -1.98
N ALA A 46 6.79 3.70 -1.20
CA ALA A 46 7.04 4.91 -0.42
C ALA A 46 7.16 6.16 -1.31
N ALA A 47 7.85 6.04 -2.45
CA ALA A 47 7.99 7.14 -3.41
C ALA A 47 6.64 7.57 -4.02
N HIS A 48 5.76 6.62 -4.36
CA HIS A 48 4.43 6.94 -4.87
C HIS A 48 3.56 7.66 -3.84
N ILE A 49 3.58 7.20 -2.58
CA ILE A 49 2.85 7.88 -1.49
C ILE A 49 3.39 9.29 -1.28
N ALA A 50 4.72 9.45 -1.29
CA ALA A 50 5.36 10.76 -1.16
C ALA A 50 4.96 11.70 -2.30
N ALA A 51 4.91 11.21 -3.56
CA ALA A 51 4.45 12.00 -4.70
C ALA A 51 3.00 12.48 -4.53
N GLY A 52 2.11 11.62 -4.02
CA GLY A 52 0.74 11.99 -3.66
C GLY A 52 0.67 13.07 -2.57
N MET A 53 1.48 12.94 -1.52
CA MET A 53 1.55 13.94 -0.43
C MET A 53 2.11 15.28 -0.90
N VAL A 54 3.09 15.29 -1.82
CA VAL A 54 3.56 16.52 -2.48
C VAL A 54 2.43 17.16 -3.28
N TYR A 55 1.62 16.38 -3.99
CA TYR A 55 0.45 16.87 -4.73
C TYR A 55 -0.60 17.53 -3.81
N LEU A 56 -0.88 16.93 -2.65
CA LEU A 56 -1.79 17.50 -1.64
C LEU A 56 -1.23 18.80 -1.04
N SER A 57 0.06 18.81 -0.69
CA SER A 57 0.74 19.98 -0.11
C SER A 57 0.72 21.19 -1.05
N LYS A 58 0.92 20.99 -2.36
CA LYS A 58 0.82 22.04 -3.39
C LYS A 58 -0.56 22.70 -3.42
N ARG A 59 -1.61 22.02 -2.96
CA ARG A 59 -3.00 22.52 -2.87
C ARG A 59 -3.38 22.99 -1.48
N LYS A 60 -2.40 23.14 -0.57
CA LYS A 60 -2.61 23.50 0.84
C LYS A 60 -3.55 22.53 1.57
N PHE A 61 -3.58 21.27 1.15
CA PHE A 61 -4.36 20.22 1.80
C PHE A 61 -3.49 19.39 2.74
N VAL A 62 -3.96 19.22 3.98
CA VAL A 62 -3.31 18.38 4.99
C VAL A 62 -4.16 17.13 5.21
N HIS A 63 -3.60 15.95 4.95
CA HIS A 63 -4.33 14.69 5.08
C HIS A 63 -4.76 14.38 6.53
N ARG A 64 -3.95 14.76 7.53
CA ARG A 64 -4.16 14.57 8.99
C ARG A 64 -4.21 13.14 9.51
N ASP A 65 -4.45 12.16 8.65
CA ASP A 65 -4.40 10.73 8.98
C ASP A 65 -3.68 9.94 7.87
N LEU A 66 -2.45 10.33 7.54
CA LEU A 66 -1.67 9.56 6.57
C LEU A 66 -1.17 8.28 7.24
N ALA A 67 -1.68 7.13 6.81
CA ALA A 67 -1.33 5.81 7.33
C ALA A 67 -1.47 4.75 6.23
N THR A 68 -0.79 3.60 6.36
CA THR A 68 -0.86 2.51 5.37
C THR A 68 -2.28 1.97 5.14
N ARG A 69 -3.14 2.02 6.16
CA ARG A 69 -4.58 1.66 6.05
C ARG A 69 -5.42 2.65 5.24
N ASN A 70 -4.88 3.83 4.95
CA ASN A 70 -5.54 4.86 4.13
C ASN A 70 -4.89 4.95 2.73
N CYS A 71 -3.93 4.06 2.44
CA CYS A 71 -3.37 3.89 1.10
C CYS A 71 -3.98 2.63 0.49
N THR A 72 -4.56 2.77 -0.69
CA THR A 72 -5.13 1.67 -1.50
C THR A 72 -4.31 1.45 -2.75
#